data_AF-A0A1V9VC67-F1
#
_entry.id   AF-A0A1V9VC67-F1
#
_cell.length_a   1.000
_cell.length_b   1.000
_cell.length_c   1.000
_cell.angle_alpha   90.00
_cell.angle_beta   90.00
_cell.angle_gamma   90.00
#
_symmetry.space_group_name_H-M   'P 1'
#
loop_
_entity.id
_entity.type
_entity.pdbx_description
1 polymer ?
#
loop_
_entity_poly.entity_id
_entity_poly.type
_entity_poly.pdbx_seq_one_letter_code
_entity_poly.pdbx_strand_id
1 'polypeptide(L)'
;MKEFLEETQIIDFKNEEVFCLAQELAKDCKSDEEIAKNCFLYVRDNIHHSGDFKDEITTYKASDVLKYKTGWCYAKSHLLAALLRANGIPTGFCYQRLSCSEYKKDIYCLHGLNAIYLKEFGWYKVDARGNKKGVNAQFTPPLEQLAFK
;
A
#
# COMPACT_ATOMS: atom_id res chain seq x y z
N MET A 1 -5.99 12.23 -13.56
CA MET A 1 -6.92 11.47 -12.70
C MET A 1 -7.26 10.09 -13.26
N LYS A 2 -7.69 9.95 -14.53
CA LYS A 2 -7.98 8.64 -15.15
C LYS A 2 -6.81 7.64 -15.06
N GLU A 3 -5.59 8.09 -15.35
CA GLU A 3 -4.37 7.28 -15.25
C GLU A 3 -4.13 6.67 -13.85
N PHE A 4 -4.62 7.32 -12.79
CA PHE A 4 -4.49 6.84 -11.41
C PHE A 4 -5.59 5.86 -11.00
N LEU A 5 -6.48 5.49 -11.94
CA LEU A 5 -7.53 4.48 -11.80
C LEU A 5 -7.30 3.28 -12.73
N GLU A 6 -6.35 3.38 -13.64
CA GLU A 6 -6.14 2.36 -14.66
C GLU A 6 -5.52 1.08 -14.08
N GLU A 7 -5.97 -0.03 -14.63
CA GLU A 7 -5.37 -1.34 -14.43
C GLU A 7 -4.06 -1.42 -15.22
N THR A 8 -3.09 -2.14 -14.68
CA THR A 8 -1.87 -2.49 -15.41
C THR A 8 -1.54 -3.96 -15.18
N GLN A 9 -0.50 -4.47 -15.83
CA GLN A 9 -0.01 -5.83 -15.59
C GLN A 9 0.48 -6.05 -14.15
N ILE A 10 0.86 -4.98 -13.43
CA ILE A 10 1.34 -5.03 -12.04
C ILE A 10 0.21 -4.73 -11.06
N ILE A 11 -0.64 -3.76 -11.42
CA ILE A 11 -1.81 -3.32 -10.64
C ILE A 11 -3.04 -3.99 -11.24
N ASP A 12 -3.06 -5.33 -11.18
CA ASP A 12 -3.97 -6.21 -11.89
C ASP A 12 -5.28 -6.43 -11.12
N PHE A 13 -5.96 -5.33 -10.81
CA PHE A 13 -7.11 -5.37 -9.91
C PHE A 13 -8.37 -6.05 -10.48
N LYS A 14 -8.41 -6.40 -11.78
CA LYS A 14 -9.47 -7.28 -12.31
C LYS A 14 -9.20 -8.76 -12.08
N ASN A 15 -8.04 -9.13 -11.52
CA ASN A 15 -7.86 -10.45 -10.95
C ASN A 15 -8.98 -10.71 -9.92
N GLU A 16 -9.61 -11.88 -10.01
CA GLU A 16 -10.81 -12.19 -9.23
C GLU A 16 -10.60 -12.06 -7.72
N GLU A 17 -9.48 -12.56 -7.18
CA GLU A 17 -9.19 -12.48 -5.75
C GLU A 17 -8.99 -11.04 -5.28
N VAL A 18 -8.30 -10.22 -6.07
CA VAL A 18 -8.06 -8.80 -5.75
C VAL A 18 -9.35 -8.01 -5.82
N PHE A 19 -10.16 -8.23 -6.87
CA PHE A 19 -11.44 -7.55 -7.04
C PHE A 19 -12.42 -7.91 -5.92
N CYS A 20 -12.57 -9.20 -5.61
CA CYS A 20 -13.44 -9.68 -4.54
C CYS A 20 -13.06 -9.08 -3.19
N LEU A 21 -11.76 -9.09 -2.84
CA LEU A 21 -11.29 -8.46 -1.61
C LEU A 21 -11.54 -6.95 -1.60
N ALA A 22 -11.33 -6.26 -2.73
CA ALA A 22 -11.59 -4.83 -2.81
C ALA A 22 -13.07 -4.50 -2.53
N GLN A 23 -14.00 -5.29 -3.07
CA GLN A 23 -15.43 -5.14 -2.81
C GLN A 23 -15.80 -5.51 -1.36
N GLU A 24 -15.17 -6.54 -0.80
CA GLU A 24 -15.37 -6.93 0.61
C GLU A 24 -14.94 -5.81 1.56
N LEU A 25 -13.77 -5.21 1.35
CA LEU A 25 -13.25 -4.13 2.18
C LEU A 25 -14.04 -2.82 2.05
N ALA A 26 -14.75 -2.64 0.94
CA ALA A 26 -15.65 -1.52 0.71
C ALA A 26 -17.09 -1.77 1.18
N LYS A 27 -17.40 -3.00 1.61
CA LYS A 27 -18.73 -3.37 2.05
C LYS A 27 -19.15 -2.51 3.25
N ASP A 28 -20.36 -1.96 3.17
CA ASP A 28 -20.98 -1.10 4.19
C ASP A 28 -20.27 0.25 4.45
N CYS A 29 -19.19 0.56 3.70
CA CYS A 29 -18.55 1.87 3.75
C CYS A 29 -19.42 2.95 3.09
N LYS A 30 -19.39 4.14 3.66
CA LYS A 30 -20.19 5.32 3.23
C LYS A 30 -19.34 6.37 2.53
N SER A 31 -18.02 6.25 2.55
CA SER A 31 -17.10 7.23 1.97
C SER A 31 -15.83 6.58 1.41
N ASP A 32 -15.19 7.27 0.46
CA ASP A 32 -13.89 6.88 -0.10
C ASP A 32 -12.81 6.79 1.00
N GLU A 33 -12.92 7.61 2.05
CA GLU A 33 -12.01 7.59 3.19
C GLU A 33 -12.14 6.28 3.99
N GLU A 34 -13.36 5.83 4.27
CA GLU A 34 -13.61 4.57 4.98
C GLU A 34 -13.08 3.38 4.18
N ILE A 35 -13.33 3.35 2.87
CA ILE A 35 -12.80 2.33 1.96
C ILE A 35 -11.27 2.37 1.97
N ALA A 36 -10.68 3.55 1.83
CA ALA A 36 -9.24 3.71 1.78
C ALA A 36 -8.56 3.29 3.08
N LYS A 37 -9.18 3.61 4.22
CA LYS A 37 -8.73 3.17 5.53
C LYS A 37 -8.78 1.65 5.66
N ASN A 38 -9.87 1.00 5.27
CA ASN A 38 -9.99 -0.46 5.30
C ASN A 38 -8.95 -1.15 4.42
N CYS A 39 -8.75 -0.66 3.19
CA CYS A 39 -7.73 -1.15 2.28
C CYS A 39 -6.31 -0.97 2.85
N PHE A 40 -6.00 0.21 3.39
CA PHE A 40 -4.72 0.49 4.02
C PHE A 40 -4.46 -0.44 5.20
N LEU A 41 -5.41 -0.58 6.13
CA LEU A 41 -5.28 -1.42 7.31
C LEU A 41 -5.11 -2.90 6.90
N TYR A 42 -5.90 -3.36 5.93
CA TYR A 42 -5.76 -4.72 5.41
C TYR A 42 -4.34 -4.98 4.92
N VAL A 43 -3.82 -4.14 4.04
CA VAL A 43 -2.46 -4.33 3.48
C VAL A 43 -1.40 -4.17 4.56
N ARG A 44 -1.52 -3.19 5.46
CA ARG A 44 -0.55 -2.96 6.54
C ARG A 44 -0.45 -4.16 7.48
N ASP A 45 -1.59 -4.73 7.85
CA ASP A 45 -1.70 -5.67 8.97
C ASP A 45 -1.79 -7.14 8.54
N ASN A 46 -2.23 -7.44 7.31
CA ASN A 46 -2.44 -8.82 6.84
C ASN A 46 -1.45 -9.28 5.76
N ILE A 47 -0.53 -8.41 5.34
CA ILE A 47 0.52 -8.75 4.38
C ILE A 47 1.87 -8.57 5.07
N HIS A 48 2.67 -9.62 5.12
CA HIS A 48 3.99 -9.55 5.72
C HIS A 48 4.90 -8.59 4.94
N HIS A 49 5.75 -7.88 5.67
CA HIS A 49 6.91 -7.26 5.07
C HIS A 49 8.03 -8.30 4.94
N SER A 50 8.40 -8.65 3.71
CA SER A 50 9.28 -9.79 3.44
C SER A 50 10.59 -9.74 4.23
N GLY A 51 11.20 -8.55 4.36
CA GLY A 51 12.44 -8.40 5.13
C GLY A 51 12.29 -8.53 6.64
N ASP A 52 11.12 -8.22 7.21
CA ASP A 52 10.91 -8.36 8.66
C ASP A 52 10.55 -9.79 9.04
N PHE A 53 9.75 -10.44 8.20
CA PHE A 53 9.29 -11.81 8.39
C PHE A 53 10.26 -12.85 7.83
N LYS A 54 11.30 -12.42 7.10
CA LYS A 54 12.31 -13.25 6.43
C LYS A 54 11.69 -14.23 5.44
N ASP A 55 10.67 -13.78 4.71
CA ASP A 55 10.02 -14.59 3.67
C ASP A 55 10.98 -14.84 2.50
N GLU A 56 10.97 -16.06 1.95
CA GLU A 56 11.84 -16.45 0.83
C GLU A 56 11.27 -16.01 -0.53
N ILE A 57 9.96 -15.77 -0.60
CA ILE A 57 9.25 -15.37 -1.82
C ILE A 57 9.30 -13.86 -1.96
N THR A 58 9.76 -13.38 -3.12
CA THR A 58 9.65 -11.96 -3.50
C THR A 58 8.51 -11.78 -4.49
N THR A 59 7.51 -11.02 -4.08
CA THR A 59 6.34 -10.66 -4.90
C THR A 59 6.50 -9.24 -5.46
N TYR A 60 5.78 -8.95 -6.55
CA TYR A 60 5.68 -7.58 -7.07
C TYR A 60 4.31 -7.27 -7.69
N LYS A 61 3.66 -8.25 -8.34
CA LYS A 61 2.29 -8.08 -8.87
C LYS A 61 1.27 -8.06 -7.72
N ALA A 62 0.23 -7.24 -7.81
CA ALA A 62 -0.76 -7.09 -6.74
C ALA A 62 -1.43 -8.44 -6.38
N SER A 63 -1.84 -9.23 -7.38
CA SER A 63 -2.39 -10.57 -7.15
C SER A 63 -1.40 -11.53 -6.48
N ASP A 64 -0.11 -11.49 -6.84
CA ASP A 64 0.91 -12.32 -6.18
C ASP A 64 1.11 -11.90 -4.71
N VAL A 65 1.15 -10.60 -4.43
CA VAL A 65 1.24 -10.07 -3.06
C VAL A 65 0.05 -10.57 -2.23
N LEU A 66 -1.14 -10.57 -2.82
CA LEU A 66 -2.35 -11.06 -2.15
C LEU A 66 -2.33 -12.57 -1.92
N LYS A 67 -1.90 -13.34 -2.92
CA LYS A 67 -1.82 -14.81 -2.89
C LYS A 67 -0.80 -15.31 -1.87
N TYR A 68 0.42 -14.76 -1.91
CA TYR A 68 1.53 -15.20 -1.05
C TYR A 68 1.58 -14.46 0.30
N LYS A 69 0.72 -13.46 0.51
CA LYS A 69 0.62 -12.66 1.74
C LYS A 69 1.95 -12.05 2.20
N THR A 70 2.84 -11.74 1.27
CA THR A 70 4.14 -11.11 1.55
C THR A 70 4.51 -10.12 0.46
N GLY A 71 5.29 -9.10 0.82
CA GLY A 71 5.94 -8.21 -0.13
C GLY A 71 6.85 -7.18 0.55
N TRP A 72 7.81 -6.64 -0.22
CA TRP A 72 8.54 -5.42 0.17
C TRP A 72 7.63 -4.19 0.11
N CYS A 73 8.10 -3.04 0.58
CA CYS A 73 7.32 -1.80 0.61
C CYS A 73 6.67 -1.46 -0.74
N TYR A 74 7.40 -1.56 -1.85
CA TYR A 74 6.87 -1.32 -3.19
C TYR A 74 5.75 -2.31 -3.57
N ALA A 75 5.91 -3.60 -3.26
CA ALA A 75 4.96 -4.64 -3.61
C ALA A 75 3.66 -4.48 -2.81
N LYS A 76 3.78 -4.16 -1.52
CA LYS A 76 2.64 -3.82 -0.66
C LYS A 76 1.91 -2.58 -1.19
N SER A 77 2.65 -1.57 -1.68
CA SER A 77 2.05 -0.43 -2.36
C SER A 77 1.34 -0.76 -3.67
N HIS A 78 1.80 -1.78 -4.41
CA HIS A 78 1.09 -2.27 -5.60
C HIS A 78 -0.26 -2.89 -5.24
N LEU A 79 -0.30 -3.74 -4.20
CA LEU A 79 -1.57 -4.31 -3.72
C LEU A 79 -2.52 -3.22 -3.20
N LEU A 80 -2.01 -2.27 -2.40
CA LEU A 80 -2.85 -1.18 -1.92
C LEU A 80 -3.43 -0.36 -3.08
N ALA A 81 -2.61 -0.02 -4.08
CA ALA A 81 -3.10 0.66 -5.27
C ALA A 81 -4.16 -0.16 -6.03
N ALA A 82 -4.00 -1.48 -6.13
CA ALA A 82 -4.97 -2.35 -6.80
C ALA A 82 -6.33 -2.34 -6.09
N LEU A 83 -6.34 -2.50 -4.76
CA LEU A 83 -7.56 -2.49 -3.95
C LEU A 83 -8.29 -1.15 -4.02
N LEU A 84 -7.55 -0.04 -3.98
CA LEU A 84 -8.12 1.30 -4.06
C LEU A 84 -8.66 1.64 -5.45
N ARG A 85 -7.90 1.30 -6.50
CA ARG A 85 -8.32 1.55 -7.89
C ARG A 85 -9.52 0.71 -8.30
N ALA A 86 -9.64 -0.52 -7.80
CA ALA A 86 -10.85 -1.34 -7.96
C ALA A 86 -12.11 -0.68 -7.38
N ASN A 87 -11.95 0.15 -6.34
CA ASN A 87 -13.02 0.93 -5.73
C ASN A 87 -13.17 2.34 -6.32
N GLY A 88 -12.49 2.63 -7.44
CA GLY A 88 -12.57 3.94 -8.09
C GLY A 88 -11.84 5.06 -7.35
N ILE A 89 -10.94 4.73 -6.41
CA ILE A 89 -10.16 5.71 -5.64
C ILE A 89 -8.80 5.95 -6.33
N PRO A 90 -8.54 7.17 -6.85
CA PRO A 90 -7.30 7.46 -7.55
C PRO A 90 -6.10 7.28 -6.63
N THR A 91 -5.15 6.47 -7.06
CA THR A 91 -3.96 6.13 -6.25
C THR A 91 -2.70 6.20 -7.08
N GLY A 92 -1.75 7.02 -6.63
CA GLY A 92 -0.40 7.14 -7.18
C GLY A 92 0.65 6.44 -6.33
N PHE A 93 1.88 6.44 -6.84
CA PHE A 93 3.06 5.95 -6.14
C PHE A 93 3.96 7.11 -5.77
N CYS A 94 4.56 7.03 -4.59
CA CYS A 94 5.61 7.92 -4.15
C CYS A 94 6.81 7.10 -3.71
N TYR A 95 7.97 7.75 -3.69
CA TYR A 95 9.21 7.10 -3.29
C TYR A 95 10.01 7.99 -2.35
N GLN A 96 10.58 7.39 -1.32
CA GLN A 96 11.50 8.03 -0.38
C GLN A 96 12.89 7.38 -0.51
N ARG A 97 13.95 8.18 -0.42
CA ARG A 97 15.32 7.66 -0.30
C ARG A 97 15.61 7.43 1.18
N LEU A 98 15.63 6.17 1.62
CA LEU A 98 15.87 5.82 3.02
C LEU A 98 17.32 5.44 3.26
N SER A 99 17.88 5.92 4.37
CA SER A 99 19.19 5.48 4.84
C SER A 99 19.07 4.07 5.42
N CYS A 100 19.89 3.15 4.93
CA CYS A 100 20.06 1.80 5.47
C CYS A 100 21.36 1.69 6.26
N SER A 101 21.84 2.81 6.81
CA SER A 101 23.11 2.87 7.55
C SER A 101 23.13 2.01 8.83
N GLU A 102 21.96 1.56 9.31
CA GLU A 102 21.87 0.55 10.37
C GLU A 102 22.44 -0.82 9.95
N TYR A 103 22.44 -1.13 8.64
CA TYR A 103 22.97 -2.36 8.09
C TYR A 103 24.38 -2.17 7.51
N LYS A 104 24.56 -1.09 6.74
CA LYS A 104 25.86 -0.74 6.13
C LYS A 104 25.96 0.76 5.93
N LYS A 105 27.04 1.35 6.44
CA LYS A 105 27.31 2.79 6.36
C LYS A 105 27.17 3.33 4.94
N ASP A 106 26.52 4.48 4.80
CA ASP A 106 26.35 5.24 3.56
C ASP A 106 25.58 4.50 2.45
N ILE A 107 24.79 3.47 2.80
CA ILE A 107 23.86 2.81 1.88
C ILE A 107 22.46 3.41 2.00
N TYR A 108 21.83 3.58 0.85
CA TYR A 108 20.45 4.01 0.72
C TYR A 108 19.65 3.00 -0.08
N CYS A 109 18.37 2.88 0.23
CA CYS A 109 17.40 2.15 -0.59
C CYS A 109 16.26 3.08 -1.01
N LEU A 110 15.51 2.64 -2.02
CA LEU A 110 14.27 3.28 -2.42
C LEU A 110 13.11 2.63 -1.66
N HIS A 111 12.34 3.44 -0.95
CA HIS A 111 11.14 3.01 -0.25
C HIS A 111 9.89 3.44 -1.00
N GLY A 112 9.06 2.48 -1.38
CA GLY A 112 7.79 2.72 -2.07
C GLY A 112 6.65 2.92 -1.09
N LEU A 113 5.81 3.91 -1.38
CA LEU A 113 4.57 4.20 -0.66
C LEU A 113 3.51 4.73 -1.65
N ASN A 114 2.30 5.04 -1.17
CA ASN A 114 1.22 5.53 -2.03
C ASN A 114 0.84 6.98 -1.71
N ALA A 115 0.31 7.68 -2.71
CA ALA A 115 -0.52 8.86 -2.50
C ALA A 115 -1.95 8.51 -2.95
N ILE A 116 -2.93 8.77 -2.11
CA ILE A 116 -4.34 8.49 -2.38
C ILE A 116 -5.09 9.81 -2.53
N TYR A 117 -6.02 9.90 -3.47
CA TYR A 117 -6.84 11.10 -3.62
C TYR A 117 -8.13 10.96 -2.81
N LEU A 118 -8.24 11.72 -1.72
CA LEU A 118 -9.45 11.83 -0.91
C LEU A 118 -10.14 13.16 -1.24
N LYS A 119 -11.45 13.13 -1.52
CA LYS A 119 -12.20 14.31 -1.99
C LYS A 119 -12.04 15.54 -1.09
N GLU A 120 -12.00 15.33 0.22
CA GLU A 120 -11.90 16.42 1.21
C GLU A 120 -10.46 16.92 1.42
N PHE A 121 -9.45 16.09 1.15
CA PHE A 121 -8.05 16.37 1.52
C PHE A 121 -7.09 16.49 0.33
N GLY A 122 -7.55 16.14 -0.88
CA GLY A 122 -6.68 16.01 -2.05
C GLY A 122 -5.76 14.80 -1.97
N TRP A 123 -4.54 14.94 -2.49
CA TRP A 123 -3.53 13.87 -2.44
C TRP A 123 -2.94 13.74 -1.04
N TYR A 124 -3.11 12.57 -0.44
CA TYR A 124 -2.69 12.23 0.91
C TYR A 124 -1.71 11.04 0.86
N LYS A 125 -0.50 11.17 1.42
CA LYS A 125 0.46 10.06 1.43
C LYS A 125 0.14 9.06 2.52
N VAL A 126 0.23 7.77 2.18
CA VAL A 126 0.04 6.64 3.08
C VAL A 126 1.14 5.60 2.87
N ASP A 127 1.54 4.96 3.96
CA ASP A 127 2.61 3.96 3.96
C ASP A 127 2.14 2.65 4.59
N ALA A 128 1.72 1.70 3.73
CA ALA A 128 1.20 0.41 4.16
C ALA A 128 2.28 -0.66 4.39
N ARG A 129 3.56 -0.27 4.49
CA ARG A 129 4.70 -1.19 4.66
C ARG A 129 4.60 -2.09 5.90
N GLY A 130 3.80 -1.76 6.90
CA GLY A 130 3.59 -2.58 8.09
C GLY A 130 4.37 -2.05 9.30
N ASN A 131 3.76 -2.23 10.47
CA ASN A 131 4.33 -1.76 11.74
C ASN A 131 5.29 -2.77 12.34
N LYS A 132 6.33 -2.27 13.00
CA LYS A 132 7.30 -3.04 13.80
C LYS A 132 7.83 -2.18 14.93
N LYS A 133 8.71 -2.73 15.78
CA LYS A 133 9.38 -1.93 16.82
C LYS A 133 10.07 -0.73 16.16
N GLY A 134 9.70 0.49 16.58
CA GLY A 134 10.22 1.75 16.03
C GLY A 134 9.53 2.27 14.77
N VAL A 135 8.52 1.56 14.23
CA VAL A 135 7.75 1.95 13.04
C VAL A 135 6.26 1.92 13.35
N ASN A 136 5.58 3.06 13.19
CA ASN A 136 4.17 3.22 13.50
C ASN A 136 3.45 4.06 12.42
N ALA A 137 3.19 3.46 11.26
CA ALA A 137 2.42 4.07 10.19
C ALA A 137 0.91 3.99 10.47
N GLN A 138 0.19 5.10 10.28
CA GLN A 138 -1.24 5.23 10.59
C GLN A 138 -1.99 5.95 9.46
N PHE A 139 -3.30 5.66 9.37
CA PHE A 139 -4.22 6.32 8.48
C PHE A 139 -5.05 7.32 9.28
N THR A 140 -4.65 8.58 9.24
CA THR A 140 -5.21 9.66 10.07
C THR A 140 -5.33 10.98 9.28
N PRO A 141 -6.01 11.00 8.12
CA PRO A 141 -6.13 12.21 7.32
C PRO A 141 -6.71 13.38 8.14
N PRO A 142 -6.26 14.63 7.90
CA PRO A 142 -5.27 15.02 6.90
C PRO A 142 -3.80 14.80 7.34
N LEU A 143 -3.56 14.29 8.56
CA LEU A 143 -2.22 14.14 9.12
C LEU A 143 -1.53 12.90 8.54
N GLU A 144 -0.39 13.12 7.88
CA GLU A 144 0.46 12.05 7.37
C GLU A 144 1.25 11.41 8.51
N GLN A 145 1.10 10.10 8.70
CA GLN A 145 1.90 9.31 9.63
C GLN A 145 2.51 8.11 8.88
N LEU A 146 3.62 8.39 8.19
CA LEU A 146 4.36 7.41 7.38
C LEU A 146 5.28 6.54 8.25
N ALA A 147 5.77 5.42 7.71
CA ALA A 147 6.72 4.56 8.43
C ALA A 147 8.06 5.27 8.66
N PHE A 148 8.45 6.14 7.73
CA PHE A 148 9.71 6.86 7.71
C PHE A 148 9.50 8.32 7.30
N LYS A 149 10.27 9.22 7.93
CA LYS A 149 10.25 10.67 7.67
C LYS A 149 11.38 11.05 6.72
#